data_AF-A0A3D1S993-F1
#
_entry.id   AF-A0A3D1S993-F1
#
_cell.length_a   1.000
_cell.length_b   1.000
_cell.length_c   1.000
_cell.angle_alpha   90.00
_cell.angle_beta   90.00
_cell.angle_gamma   90.00
#
_symmetry.space_group_name_H-M   'P 1'
#
loop_
_entity.id
_entity.type
_entity.pdbx_description
1 polymer ?
#
loop_
_entity_poly.entity_id
_entity_poly.type
_entity_poly.pdbx_seq_one_letter_code
_entity_poly.pdbx_strand_id
1 'polypeptide(L)'
;MKKYKLINTISGWVVFVIAAVVYLMTIEPTASFWDCGEFISSAYKLEVGHPPGAPIFMLLGNLFTQFTNDPGQVAKMVNSMSALLSAFTILFL
;
A
#
# COMPACT_ATOMS: atom_id res chain seq x y z
N MET A 1 4.32 -32.71 -10.93
CA MET A 1 4.29 -31.73 -9.82
C MET A 1 5.20 -30.50 -10.04
N LYS A 2 6.49 -30.65 -10.45
CA LYS A 2 7.39 -29.48 -10.66
C LYS A 2 6.87 -28.45 -11.68
N LYS A 3 6.31 -28.90 -12.81
CA LYS A 3 5.73 -28.01 -13.84
C LYS A 3 4.54 -27.21 -13.33
N TYR A 4 3.61 -27.84 -12.60
CA TYR A 4 2.48 -27.16 -11.96
C TYR A 4 2.95 -26.08 -10.99
N LYS A 5 3.89 -26.40 -10.09
CA LYS A 5 4.41 -25.43 -9.12
C LYS A 5 5.05 -24.23 -9.81
N LEU A 6 5.83 -24.47 -10.87
CA LEU A 6 6.44 -23.40 -11.66
C LEU A 6 5.38 -22.50 -12.31
N ILE A 7 4.39 -23.10 -12.99
CA ILE A 7 3.30 -22.35 -13.63
C ILE A 7 2.53 -21.54 -12.59
N ASN A 8 2.15 -22.16 -11.47
CA ASN A 8 1.44 -21.49 -10.38
C ASN A 8 2.22 -20.28 -9.84
N THR A 9 3.52 -20.45 -9.57
CA THR A 9 4.36 -19.35 -9.08
C THR A 9 4.46 -18.22 -10.10
N ILE A 10 4.72 -18.53 -11.38
CA ILE A 10 4.82 -17.50 -12.43
C ILE A 10 3.48 -16.78 -12.60
N SER A 11 2.37 -17.51 -12.69
CA SER A 11 1.04 -16.93 -12.84
C SER A 11 0.70 -16.01 -11.67
N GLY A 12 0.99 -16.40 -10.42
CA GLY A 12 0.79 -15.55 -9.25
C GLY A 12 1.56 -14.23 -9.35
N TRP A 13 2.85 -14.29 -9.71
CA TRP A 13 3.66 -13.08 -9.90
C TRP A 13 3.17 -12.20 -11.07
N VAL A 14 2.68 -12.79 -12.16
CA VAL A 14 2.08 -12.04 -13.27
C VAL A 14 0.82 -11.32 -12.82
N VAL A 15 -0.07 -11.99 -12.09
CA VAL A 15 -1.29 -11.38 -11.56
C VAL A 15 -0.96 -10.27 -10.55
N PHE A 16 0.05 -10.48 -9.69
CA PHE A 16 0.58 -9.45 -8.80
C PHE A 16 1.01 -8.19 -9.56
N VAL A 17 1.82 -8.33 -10.61
CA VAL A 17 2.31 -7.18 -11.39
C VAL A 17 1.14 -6.44 -12.04
N ILE A 18 0.18 -7.16 -12.63
CA ILE A 18 -1.01 -6.55 -13.22
C ILE A 18 -1.79 -5.76 -12.16
N ALA A 19 -2.05 -6.36 -11.00
CA ALA A 19 -2.77 -5.70 -9.91
C ALA A 19 -2.01 -4.48 -9.38
N ALA A 20 -0.71 -4.59 -9.16
CA ALA A 20 0.13 -3.48 -8.70
C ALA A 20 0.09 -2.29 -9.66
N VAL A 21 0.21 -2.55 -10.97
CA VAL A 21 0.14 -1.51 -12.00
C VAL A 21 -1.24 -0.85 -12.01
N VAL A 22 -2.32 -1.64 -12.04
CA VAL A 22 -3.68 -1.10 -12.05
C VAL A 22 -3.93 -0.27 -10.80
N TYR A 23 -3.62 -0.78 -9.61
CA TYR A 23 -3.84 -0.06 -8.36
C TYR A 23 -3.01 1.21 -8.26
N LEU A 24 -1.73 1.20 -8.67
CA LEU A 24 -0.89 2.40 -8.70
C LEU A 24 -1.38 3.44 -9.71
N MET A 25 -1.97 3.02 -10.83
CA MET A 25 -2.57 3.94 -11.81
C MET A 25 -3.87 4.56 -11.31
N THR A 26 -4.57 3.90 -10.38
CA THR A 26 -5.89 4.32 -9.88
C THR A 26 -5.87 4.83 -8.44
N ILE A 27 -4.70 5.02 -7.82
CA ILE A 27 -4.65 5.63 -6.49
C ILE A 27 -5.20 7.05 -6.54
N GLU A 28 -5.94 7.43 -5.51
CA GLU A 28 -6.25 8.83 -5.26
C GLU A 28 -4.92 9.56 -4.94
N PRO A 29 -4.54 10.62 -5.67
CA PRO A 29 -3.29 11.35 -5.39
C PRO A 29 -3.33 12.15 -4.08
N THR A 30 -4.53 12.35 -3.53
CA THR A 30 -4.79 13.17 -2.34
C THR A 30 -5.41 12.35 -1.20
N ALA A 31 -5.77 13.01 -0.10
CA ALA A 31 -6.53 12.36 0.96
C ALA A 31 -7.98 12.16 0.48
N SER A 32 -8.39 10.89 0.32
CA SER A 32 -9.78 10.57 0.02
C SER A 32 -10.68 10.78 1.23
N PHE A 33 -11.99 10.78 0.98
CA PHE A 33 -13.01 10.91 2.00
C PHE A 33 -12.91 9.79 3.06
N TRP A 34 -13.35 10.12 4.29
CA TRP A 34 -13.42 9.22 5.44
C TRP A 34 -12.07 9.01 6.16
N ASP A 35 -11.65 7.77 6.38
CA ASP A 35 -10.53 7.42 7.26
C ASP A 35 -9.15 7.74 6.65
N CYS A 36 -9.05 7.90 5.33
CA CYS A 36 -7.75 8.03 4.67
C CYS A 36 -6.96 9.25 5.15
N GLY A 37 -7.63 10.39 5.38
CA GLY A 37 -6.98 11.57 5.94
C GLY A 37 -6.39 11.32 7.34
N GLU A 38 -7.15 10.64 8.21
CA GLU A 38 -6.69 10.25 9.55
C GLU A 38 -5.46 9.35 9.44
N PHE A 39 -5.56 8.23 8.70
CA PHE A 39 -4.47 7.26 8.55
C PHE A 39 -3.22 7.84 7.90
N ILE A 40 -3.36 8.71 6.89
CA ILE A 40 -2.22 9.39 6.25
C ILE A 40 -1.53 10.30 7.25
N SER A 41 -2.29 11.10 8.00
CA SER A 41 -1.73 12.03 8.98
C SER A 41 -1.05 11.31 10.15
N SER A 42 -1.69 10.24 10.67
CA SER A 42 -1.13 9.42 11.73
C SER A 42 0.11 8.65 11.27
N ALA A 43 0.14 8.12 10.05
CA ALA A 43 1.33 7.46 9.52
C ALA A 43 2.49 8.44 9.29
N TYR A 44 2.21 9.63 8.74
CA TYR A 44 3.24 10.65 8.50
C TYR A 44 3.91 11.13 9.79
N LYS A 45 3.12 11.33 10.85
CA LYS A 45 3.62 11.81 12.15
C LYS A 45 3.94 10.72 13.17
N LEU A 46 3.70 9.45 12.84
CA LEU A 46 3.76 8.32 13.78
C LEU A 46 2.87 8.52 15.01
N GLU A 47 1.64 8.98 14.79
CA GLU A 47 0.62 9.12 15.83
C GLU A 47 -0.19 7.81 15.99
N VAL A 48 -0.87 7.69 17.12
CA VAL A 48 -1.75 6.55 17.40
C VAL A 48 -3.13 6.88 16.82
N GLY A 49 -3.54 6.14 15.78
CA GLY A 49 -4.92 6.16 15.29
C GLY A 49 -5.91 5.53 16.26
N HIS A 50 -7.16 5.28 15.83
CA HIS A 50 -8.19 4.67 16.69
C HIS A 50 -7.78 3.33 17.35
N PRO A 51 -8.09 3.09 18.65
CA PRO A 51 -7.80 1.83 19.35
C PRO A 51 -8.47 0.62 18.66
N PRO A 52 -7.83 -0.56 18.54
CA PRO A 52 -6.56 -1.03 19.11
C PRO A 52 -5.28 -0.58 18.37
N GLY A 53 -5.38 0.37 17.43
CA GLY A 53 -4.29 0.89 16.61
C GLY A 53 -3.94 -0.02 15.42
N ALA A 54 -3.22 0.53 14.44
CA ALA A 54 -2.71 -0.19 13.26
C ALA A 54 -1.17 -0.01 13.14
N PRO A 55 -0.38 -0.54 14.10
CA PRO A 55 1.04 -0.18 14.23
C PRO A 55 1.88 -0.51 13.00
N ILE A 56 1.65 -1.67 12.36
CA ILE A 56 2.38 -2.06 11.14
C ILE A 56 2.05 -1.10 9.99
N PHE A 57 0.77 -0.69 9.86
CA PHE A 57 0.37 0.28 8.85
C PHE A 57 1.05 1.63 9.09
N MET A 58 1.10 2.11 10.34
CA MET A 58 1.74 3.39 10.66
C MET A 58 3.24 3.37 10.36
N LEU A 59 3.94 2.29 10.71
CA LEU A 59 5.38 2.15 10.44
C LEU A 59 5.68 2.06 8.95
N LEU A 60 4.94 1.25 8.20
CA LEU A 60 5.11 1.14 6.75
C LEU A 60 4.70 2.43 6.04
N GLY A 61 3.61 3.05 6.46
CA GLY A 61 3.14 4.31 5.91
C GLY A 61 4.20 5.39 6.11
N ASN A 62 4.74 5.50 7.32
CA ASN A 62 5.84 6.43 7.60
C ASN A 62 7.05 6.17 6.70
N LEU A 63 7.50 4.91 6.55
CA LEU A 63 8.59 4.55 5.66
C LEU A 63 8.34 5.06 4.23
N PHE A 64 7.12 4.90 3.71
CA PHE A 64 6.78 5.39 2.38
C PHE A 64 6.77 6.91 2.28
N THR A 65 6.37 7.62 3.34
CA THR A 65 6.43 9.08 3.35
C THR A 65 7.87 9.62 3.25
N GLN A 66 8.88 8.84 3.66
CA GLN A 66 10.30 9.22 3.52
C GLN A 66 10.81 9.22 2.07
N PHE A 67 10.04 8.71 1.09
CA PHE A 67 10.39 8.79 -0.33
C PHE A 67 10.11 10.17 -0.95
N THR A 68 9.59 11.12 -0.18
CA THR A 68 9.37 12.51 -0.60
C THR A 68 9.75 13.48 0.51
N ASN A 69 10.28 14.65 0.13
CA ASN A 69 10.45 15.78 1.03
C ASN A 69 9.32 16.82 0.89
N ASP A 70 8.43 16.64 -0.09
CA ASP A 70 7.27 17.50 -0.33
C ASP A 70 6.05 16.98 0.45
N PRO A 71 5.53 17.74 1.44
CA PRO A 71 4.32 17.38 2.17
C PRO A 71 3.09 17.16 1.28
N GLY A 72 3.02 17.82 0.12
CA GLY A 72 1.94 17.63 -0.85
C GLY A 72 1.91 16.25 -1.49
N GLN A 73 3.01 15.49 -1.43
CA GLN A 73 3.11 14.13 -1.97
C GLN A 73 2.91 13.03 -0.90
N VAL A 74 2.80 13.38 0.37
CA VAL A 74 2.67 12.41 1.48
C VAL A 74 1.46 11.50 1.29
N ALA A 75 0.31 12.05 0.91
CA ALA A 75 -0.90 11.28 0.64
C ALA A 75 -0.67 10.24 -0.46
N LYS A 76 -0.05 10.65 -1.57
CA LYS A 76 0.30 9.76 -2.69
C LYS A 76 1.24 8.65 -2.26
N MET A 77 2.22 8.93 -1.38
CA MET A 77 3.15 7.90 -0.90
C MET A 77 2.44 6.83 -0.06
N VAL A 78 1.59 7.24 0.88
CA VAL A 78 0.81 6.31 1.71
C VAL A 78 -0.20 5.54 0.86
N ASN A 79 -0.86 6.18 -0.10
CA ASN A 79 -1.79 5.49 -1.01
C ASN A 79 -1.06 4.50 -1.93
N SER A 80 0.17 4.83 -2.37
CA SER A 80 1.02 3.91 -3.13
C SER A 80 1.43 2.68 -2.31
N MET A 81 1.74 2.86 -1.02
CA MET A 81 1.97 1.74 -0.10
C MET A 81 0.74 0.82 -0.05
N SER A 82 -0.45 1.39 0.19
CA SER A 82 -1.70 0.62 0.26
C SER A 82 -1.93 -0.16 -1.03
N ALA A 83 -1.75 0.48 -2.20
CA ALA A 83 -1.88 -0.19 -3.50
C ALA A 83 -0.93 -1.39 -3.66
N LEU A 84 0.34 -1.23 -3.29
CA LEU A 84 1.33 -2.32 -3.37
C LEU A 84 1.03 -3.46 -2.41
N LEU A 85 0.64 -3.17 -1.17
CA LEU A 85 0.30 -4.19 -0.18
C LEU A 85 -0.98 -4.95 -0.57
N SER A 86 -1.99 -4.25 -1.11
CA SER A 86 -3.18 -4.91 -1.67
C SER A 86 -2.85 -5.81 -2.87
N ALA A 87 -1.95 -5.38 -3.76
CA ALA A 87 -1.48 -6.23 -4.84
C ALA A 87 -0.75 -7.47 -4.30
N PHE A 88 0.07 -7.32 -3.25
CA PHE A 88 0.72 -8.46 -2.58
C PHE A 88 -0.30 -9.45 -2.02
N THR A 89 -1.42 -9.01 -1.46
CA THR A 89 -2.47 -9.93 -1.01
C THR A 89 -2.94 -10.85 -2.13
N ILE A 90 -3.11 -10.32 -3.35
CA ILE A 90 -3.53 -11.11 -4.53
C ILE A 90 -2.49 -12.17 -4.91
N LEU A 91 -1.20 -11.95 -4.67
CA LEU A 91 -0.15 -12.96 -4.89
C LEU A 91 -0.31 -14.21 -3.99
N PHE A 92 -0.90 -14.03 -2.80
CA PHE A 92 -1.02 -15.07 -1.77
C PHE A 92 -2.39 -15.76 -1.73
N LEU A 93 -3.39 -15.25 -2.46
CA LEU A 93 -4.70 -15.89 -2.66
C LEU A 93 -4.62 -17.01 -3.70
#